data_AF-A0A1Q5A8C9-F1
#
_entry.id   AF-A0A1Q5A8C9-F1
#
_cell.length_a   1.000
_cell.length_b   1.000
_cell.length_c   1.000
_cell.angle_alpha   90.00
_cell.angle_beta   90.00
_cell.angle_gamma   90.00
#
_symmetry.space_group_name_H-M   'P 1'
#
loop_
_entity.id
_entity.type
_entity.pdbx_description
1 polymer ?
#
loop_
_entity_poly.entity_id
_entity_poly.type
_entity_poly.pdbx_seq_one_letter_code
_entity_poly.pdbx_strand_id
1 'polypeptide(L)'
;MKQTAKTGARRRYCDNRCRRRAQWARDRARRAPAPRATAQQSAAIASDIQGLAQQLQDEERRHAPLEVRFELSKLLNREVRCYMAASVQEERAAGEVWDVIGEAAGVSAASARASWSETKVSAILASRPPVRSAVRGASPRNSAAERPLDWAFTRPSGRLQRAAARVLENYLTGLLRSSLVPVDDVAVRAGLPRDAVTLSLGGELIASWPVTFMLTALLGGQPEVLRTVWETASGERELNEHTAVEATRCVGDILRVLHVAADEPDTETLAALSQLAPDTIADALDGTRIPDWSETERLAVALSAEPSIVQPFWECWSTAETDTKAPRHVA
;
A
#
# COMPACT_ATOMS: atom_id res chain seq x y z
N MET A 1 62.23 -32.94 7.72
CA MET A 1 62.24 -31.57 8.30
C MET A 1 62.17 -30.59 7.13
N LYS A 2 61.00 -29.99 6.85
CA LYS A 2 60.47 -28.67 7.29
C LYS A 2 60.45 -27.67 6.12
N GLN A 3 59.23 -27.19 5.87
CA GLN A 3 58.70 -26.20 4.92
C GLN A 3 59.53 -24.91 4.72
N THR A 4 59.31 -24.21 3.61
CA THR A 4 58.67 -22.86 3.64
C THR A 4 58.06 -22.49 2.28
N ALA A 5 56.74 -22.62 2.16
CA ALA A 5 55.97 -22.00 1.09
C ALA A 5 55.79 -20.51 1.43
N LYS A 6 56.26 -19.60 0.56
CA LYS A 6 56.06 -18.16 0.72
C LYS A 6 54.69 -17.76 0.19
N THR A 7 53.74 -17.54 1.09
CA THR A 7 52.41 -16.99 0.83
C THR A 7 52.52 -15.48 0.54
N GLY A 8 52.79 -15.12 -0.72
CA GLY A 8 52.75 -13.73 -1.17
C GLY A 8 51.35 -13.37 -1.69
N ALA A 9 50.68 -12.41 -1.05
CA ALA A 9 49.38 -11.92 -1.50
C ALA A 9 49.45 -11.46 -2.98
N ARG A 10 48.50 -11.95 -3.80
CA ARG A 10 48.42 -11.57 -5.23
C ARG A 10 48.30 -10.05 -5.37
N ARG A 11 49.15 -9.44 -6.19
CA ARG A 11 49.11 -8.00 -6.46
C ARG A 11 47.74 -7.65 -7.06
N ARG A 12 46.99 -6.77 -6.39
CA ARG A 12 45.66 -6.27 -6.84
C ARG A 12 45.70 -5.43 -8.12
N TYR A 13 46.89 -5.07 -8.61
CA TYR A 13 47.07 -4.24 -9.79
C TYR A 13 48.18 -4.80 -10.66
N CYS A 14 47.97 -4.70 -11.97
CA CYS A 14 48.87 -5.18 -13.01
C CYS A 14 50.24 -4.47 -12.95
N ASP A 15 50.24 -3.16 -12.70
CA ASP A 15 51.42 -2.31 -12.65
C ASP A 15 51.14 -1.02 -11.83
N ASN A 16 52.14 -0.13 -11.73
CA ASN A 16 51.99 1.16 -11.06
C ASN A 16 51.03 2.13 -11.77
N ARG A 17 50.75 1.93 -13.07
CA ARG A 17 49.81 2.76 -13.84
C ARG A 17 48.36 2.37 -13.51
N CYS A 18 48.05 1.07 -13.47
CA CYS A 18 46.82 0.47 -12.93
C CYS A 18 46.54 1.00 -11.51
N ARG A 19 47.57 1.02 -10.64
CA ARG A 19 47.45 1.55 -9.28
C ARG A 19 47.13 3.04 -9.25
N ARG A 20 47.86 3.86 -10.02
CA ARG A 20 47.60 5.32 -10.11
C ARG A 20 46.22 5.63 -10.69
N ARG A 21 45.77 4.89 -11.71
CA ARG A 21 44.46 5.10 -12.34
C ARG A 21 43.33 4.75 -11.38
N ALA A 22 43.46 3.66 -10.61
CA ALA A 22 42.50 3.32 -9.56
C ALA A 22 42.50 4.34 -8.41
N GLN A 23 43.67 4.87 -8.04
CA GLN A 23 43.77 5.92 -7.04
C GLN A 23 43.15 7.24 -7.52
N TRP A 24 43.41 7.63 -8.77
CA TRP A 24 42.78 8.80 -9.39
C TRP A 24 41.27 8.64 -9.54
N ALA A 25 40.77 7.44 -9.83
CA ALA A 25 39.33 7.17 -9.87
C ALA A 25 38.70 7.33 -8.47
N ARG A 26 39.38 6.85 -7.41
CA ARG A 26 38.92 7.06 -6.02
C ARG A 26 38.99 8.53 -5.60
N ASP A 27 40.08 9.22 -5.93
CA ASP A 27 40.24 10.63 -5.60
C ASP A 27 39.26 11.50 -6.39
N ARG A 28 38.95 11.14 -7.64
CA ARG A 28 37.93 11.81 -8.46
C ARG A 28 36.50 11.50 -7.97
N ALA A 29 36.24 10.30 -7.47
CA ALA A 29 34.97 9.97 -6.81
C ALA A 29 34.81 10.71 -5.46
N ARG A 30 35.91 10.93 -4.71
CA ARG A 30 35.93 11.72 -3.47
C ARG A 30 35.84 13.23 -3.71
N ARG A 31 36.36 13.71 -4.86
CA ARG A 31 36.32 15.13 -5.27
C ARG A 31 35.13 15.47 -6.16
N ALA A 32 34.35 14.48 -6.59
CA ALA A 32 33.09 14.75 -7.24
C ALA A 32 32.23 15.51 -6.22
N PRO A 33 31.74 16.72 -6.55
CA PRO A 33 30.85 17.44 -5.66
C PRO A 33 29.67 16.52 -5.36
N ALA A 34 29.41 16.28 -4.07
CA ALA A 34 28.19 15.61 -3.66
C ALA A 34 27.01 16.34 -4.34
N PRO A 35 26.03 15.63 -4.91
CA PRO A 35 24.82 16.28 -5.38
C PRO A 35 24.31 17.14 -4.21
N ARG A 36 24.06 18.43 -4.46
CA ARG A 36 23.51 19.36 -3.47
C ARG A 36 22.35 18.63 -2.79
N ALA A 37 22.56 18.21 -1.53
CA ALA A 37 21.53 17.57 -0.74
C ALA A 37 20.40 18.58 -0.66
N THR A 38 19.32 18.24 -1.32
CA THR A 38 18.18 19.07 -1.63
C THR A 38 17.57 19.61 -0.34
N ALA A 39 17.37 20.93 -0.25
CA ALA A 39 16.56 21.64 0.76
C ALA A 39 15.06 21.22 0.75
N GLN A 40 14.80 19.98 0.36
CA GLN A 40 13.52 19.39 0.02
C GLN A 40 13.23 18.21 0.96
N GLN A 41 14.24 17.70 1.68
CA GLN A 41 14.07 16.55 2.56
C GLN A 41 13.46 16.96 3.90
N SER A 42 13.93 18.04 4.52
CA SER A 42 13.30 18.62 5.72
C SER A 42 11.87 19.08 5.45
N ALA A 43 11.62 19.72 4.29
CA ALA A 43 10.30 20.18 3.88
C ALA A 43 9.30 19.03 3.66
N ALA A 44 9.73 17.91 3.04
CA ALA A 44 8.89 16.73 2.89
C ALA A 44 8.53 16.12 4.27
N ILE A 45 9.51 16.01 5.17
CA ILE A 45 9.27 15.49 6.53
C ILE A 45 8.32 16.42 7.31
N ALA A 46 8.44 17.74 7.15
CA ALA A 46 7.52 18.69 7.78
C ALA A 46 6.05 18.49 7.34
N SER A 47 5.83 18.22 6.04
CA SER A 47 4.50 17.91 5.51
C SER A 47 3.94 16.62 6.11
N ASP A 48 4.79 15.60 6.30
CA ASP A 48 4.37 14.32 6.88
C ASP A 48 4.06 14.44 8.39
N ILE A 49 4.82 15.29 9.12
CA ILE A 49 4.51 15.65 10.51
C ILE A 49 3.12 16.30 10.61
N GLN A 50 2.77 17.20 9.69
CA GLN A 50 1.45 17.82 9.66
C GLN A 50 0.33 16.79 9.46
N GLY A 51 0.53 15.85 8.52
CA GLY A 51 -0.44 14.76 8.29
C GLY A 51 -0.65 13.88 9.53
N LEU A 52 0.43 13.48 10.20
CA LEU A 52 0.35 12.67 11.42
C LEU A 52 -0.28 13.43 12.60
N ALA A 53 0.00 14.72 12.73
CA ALA A 53 -0.61 15.55 13.77
C ALA A 53 -2.12 15.70 13.54
N GLN A 54 -2.55 15.85 12.28
CA GLN A 54 -3.98 15.90 11.94
C GLN A 54 -4.66 14.57 12.23
N GLN A 55 -4.03 13.45 11.86
CA GLN A 55 -4.55 12.12 12.14
C GLN A 55 -4.69 11.87 13.65
N LEU A 56 -3.70 12.26 14.46
CA LEU A 56 -3.78 12.15 15.92
C LEU A 56 -4.94 12.98 16.49
N GLN A 57 -5.17 14.19 15.97
CA GLN A 57 -6.29 15.03 16.38
C GLN A 57 -7.64 14.41 16.04
N ASP A 58 -7.76 13.81 14.85
CA ASP A 58 -8.99 13.17 14.41
C ASP A 58 -9.30 11.90 15.23
N GLU A 59 -8.28 11.10 15.55
CA GLU A 59 -8.42 9.93 16.41
C GLU A 59 -8.72 10.30 17.88
N GLU A 60 -8.21 11.43 18.38
CA GLU A 60 -8.59 11.96 19.70
C GLU A 60 -10.07 12.37 19.74
N ARG A 61 -10.55 13.09 18.71
CA ARG A 61 -11.96 13.49 18.58
C ARG A 61 -12.91 12.29 18.47
N ARG A 62 -12.44 11.20 17.86
CA ARG A 62 -13.18 9.94 17.71
C ARG A 62 -13.11 9.03 18.94
N HIS A 63 -12.42 9.46 20.00
CA HIS A 63 -12.16 8.66 21.20
C HIS A 63 -11.55 7.28 20.88
N ALA A 64 -10.58 7.27 19.96
CA ALA A 64 -9.88 6.06 19.58
C ALA A 64 -9.19 5.38 20.78
N PRO A 65 -8.99 4.05 20.72
CA PRO A 65 -8.27 3.30 21.74
C PRO A 65 -6.89 3.93 22.04
N LEU A 66 -6.46 3.83 23.30
CA LEU A 66 -5.21 4.46 23.76
C LEU A 66 -3.99 3.96 22.97
N GLU A 67 -4.03 2.70 22.55
CA GLU A 67 -3.01 2.04 21.76
C GLU A 67 -2.78 2.75 20.42
N VAL A 68 -3.85 3.15 19.73
CA VAL A 68 -3.78 3.85 18.44
C VAL A 68 -3.15 5.24 18.63
N ARG A 69 -3.57 5.96 19.66
CA ARG A 69 -3.03 7.28 19.99
C ARG A 69 -1.55 7.22 20.42
N PHE A 70 -1.16 6.15 21.12
CA PHE A 70 0.24 5.91 21.49
C PHE A 70 1.10 5.56 20.29
N GLU A 71 0.62 4.76 19.34
CA GLU A 71 1.36 4.49 18.11
C GLU A 71 1.52 5.74 17.24
N LEU A 72 0.45 6.54 17.06
CA LEU A 72 0.54 7.82 16.35
C LEU A 72 1.50 8.80 17.04
N SER A 73 1.50 8.85 18.38
CA SER A 73 2.46 9.66 19.14
C SER A 73 3.91 9.18 18.96
N LYS A 74 4.16 7.86 18.94
CA LYS A 74 5.50 7.30 18.65
C LYS A 74 5.96 7.64 17.24
N LEU A 75 5.07 7.56 16.25
CA LEU A 75 5.35 7.93 14.86
C LEU A 75 5.65 9.43 14.72
N LEU A 76 4.86 10.30 15.35
CA LEU A 76 5.08 11.74 15.36
C LEU A 76 6.44 12.09 15.98
N ASN A 77 6.76 11.52 17.14
CA ASN A 77 8.06 11.71 17.79
C ASN A 77 9.23 11.26 16.91
N ARG A 78 9.03 10.21 16.12
CA ARG A 78 10.04 9.70 15.19
C ARG A 78 10.23 10.63 13.99
N GLU A 79 9.16 11.12 13.38
CA GLU A 79 9.25 12.07 12.26
C GLU A 79 9.88 13.40 12.70
N VAL A 80 9.56 13.90 13.90
CA VAL A 80 10.24 15.08 14.48
C VAL A 80 11.75 14.85 14.63
N ARG A 81 12.18 13.65 15.05
CA ARG A 81 13.61 13.29 15.10
C ARG A 81 14.25 13.23 13.71
N CYS A 82 13.54 12.73 12.70
CA CYS A 82 14.00 12.71 11.32
C CYS A 82 14.12 14.13 10.74
N TYR A 83 13.15 15.00 11.04
CA TYR A 83 13.16 16.41 10.65
C TYR A 83 14.39 17.13 11.21
N MET A 84 14.63 17.03 12.52
CA MET A 84 15.82 17.64 13.14
C MET A 84 17.12 17.12 12.50
N ALA A 85 17.22 15.83 12.22
CA ALA A 85 18.40 15.26 11.57
C ALA A 85 18.59 15.76 10.13
N ALA A 86 17.50 15.88 9.35
CA ALA A 86 17.52 16.42 7.99
C ALA A 86 17.87 17.91 7.97
N SER A 87 17.26 18.73 8.83
CA SER A 87 17.57 20.16 8.95
C SER A 87 19.03 20.39 9.34
N VAL A 88 19.56 19.63 10.31
CA VAL A 88 20.98 19.72 10.68
C VAL A 88 21.90 19.34 9.50
N GLN A 89 21.52 18.34 8.70
CA GLN A 89 22.29 17.96 7.51
C GLN A 89 22.26 19.05 6.42
N GLU A 90 21.10 19.68 6.20
CA GLU A 90 20.92 20.76 5.23
C GLU A 90 21.73 22.01 5.64
N GLU A 91 21.67 22.43 6.91
CA GLU A 91 22.46 23.55 7.43
C GLU A 91 23.96 23.26 7.38
N ARG A 92 24.38 22.03 7.71
CA ARG A 92 25.78 21.60 7.57
C ARG A 92 26.25 21.59 6.11
N ALA A 93 25.36 21.29 5.16
CA ALA A 93 25.65 21.37 3.74
C ALA A 93 25.68 22.81 3.22
N ALA A 94 24.93 23.73 3.84
CA ALA A 94 24.97 25.17 3.59
C ALA A 94 26.24 25.86 4.14
N GLY A 95 26.96 25.19 5.04
CA GLY A 95 28.26 25.64 5.56
C GLY A 95 28.23 26.07 7.03
N GLU A 96 27.11 25.90 7.73
CA GLU A 96 26.96 26.32 9.13
C GLU A 96 27.86 25.55 10.10
N VAL A 97 28.26 26.23 11.17
CA VAL A 97 29.15 25.68 12.20
C VAL A 97 28.36 25.05 13.36
N TRP A 98 28.96 24.06 14.03
CA TRP A 98 28.31 23.30 15.10
C TRP A 98 27.92 24.15 16.31
N ASP A 99 28.54 25.31 16.52
CA ASP A 99 28.19 26.22 17.60
C ASP A 99 26.81 26.85 17.38
N VAL A 100 26.51 27.31 16.16
CA VAL A 100 25.21 27.87 15.77
C VAL A 100 24.11 26.81 15.82
N ILE A 101 24.41 25.60 15.32
CA ILE A 101 23.47 24.46 15.35
C ILE A 101 23.19 24.01 16.79
N GLY A 102 24.21 24.00 17.64
CA GLY A 102 24.08 23.67 19.06
C GLY A 102 23.20 24.68 19.80
N GLU A 103 23.45 25.97 19.60
CA GLU A 103 22.65 27.05 20.17
C GLU A 103 21.17 26.96 19.75
N ALA A 104 20.90 26.75 18.46
CA ALA A 104 19.54 26.59 17.93
C ALA A 104 18.82 25.34 18.49
N ALA A 105 19.55 24.28 18.79
CA ALA A 105 19.02 23.04 19.37
C ALA A 105 19.04 23.01 20.92
N GLY A 106 19.54 24.08 21.57
CA GLY A 106 19.67 24.16 23.02
C GLY A 106 20.70 23.19 23.63
N VAL A 107 21.70 22.75 22.86
CA VAL A 107 22.74 21.82 23.28
C VAL A 107 24.14 22.35 22.99
N SER A 108 25.16 21.83 23.68
CA SER A 108 26.54 22.21 23.36
C SER A 108 26.95 21.71 21.96
N ALA A 109 27.86 22.41 21.29
CA ALA A 109 28.38 22.02 19.98
C ALA A 109 28.98 20.59 19.95
N ALA A 110 29.60 20.18 21.06
CA ALA A 110 30.11 18.82 21.23
C ALA A 110 28.98 17.78 21.28
N SER A 111 27.90 18.07 22.01
CA SER A 111 26.70 17.21 22.05
C SER A 111 25.96 17.19 20.71
N ALA A 112 25.90 18.32 20.00
CA ALA A 112 25.32 18.39 18.67
C ALA A 112 26.07 17.49 17.69
N ARG A 113 27.41 17.61 17.65
CA ARG A 113 28.26 16.78 16.80
C ARG A 113 28.17 15.28 17.13
N ALA A 114 28.02 14.93 18.41
CA ALA A 114 27.87 13.55 18.85
C ALA A 114 26.49 12.94 18.48
N SER A 115 25.46 13.78 18.41
CA SER A 115 24.07 13.36 18.17
C SER A 115 23.73 13.31 16.68
N TRP A 116 24.26 14.24 15.89
CA TRP A 116 23.99 14.38 14.46
C TRP A 116 25.23 14.14 13.59
N SER A 117 26.07 13.17 13.96
CA SER A 117 27.15 12.71 13.08
C SER A 117 26.58 12.17 11.77
N GLU A 118 27.31 12.30 10.67
CA GLU A 118 26.85 11.91 9.33
C GLU A 118 26.36 10.45 9.27
N THR A 119 27.01 9.55 10.02
CA THR A 119 26.62 8.15 10.16
C THR A 119 25.31 7.97 10.94
N LYS A 120 25.09 8.75 12.01
CA LYS A 120 23.86 8.70 12.80
C LYS A 120 22.69 9.32 12.07
N VAL A 121 22.89 10.46 11.39
CA VAL A 121 21.88 11.10 10.55
C VAL A 121 21.47 10.16 9.43
N SER A 122 22.43 9.53 8.74
CA SER A 122 22.14 8.54 7.70
C SER A 122 21.36 7.34 8.26
N ALA A 123 21.69 6.85 9.47
CA ALA A 123 20.95 5.76 10.11
C ALA A 123 19.53 6.16 10.54
N ILE A 124 19.35 7.37 11.08
CA ILE A 124 18.05 7.92 11.47
C ILE A 124 17.14 8.05 10.24
N LEU A 125 17.66 8.64 9.15
CA LEU A 125 16.93 8.82 7.90
C LEU A 125 16.69 7.51 7.15
N ALA A 126 17.63 6.56 7.16
CA ALA A 126 17.45 5.24 6.57
C ALA A 126 16.44 4.37 7.33
N SER A 127 16.23 4.62 8.61
CA SER A 127 15.21 3.92 9.38
C SER A 127 13.80 4.35 8.94
N ARG A 128 13.64 5.55 8.38
CA ARG A 128 12.35 6.15 8.03
C ARG A 128 11.61 5.30 6.99
N PRO A 129 10.44 4.72 7.32
CA PRO A 129 9.59 4.13 6.29
C PRO A 129 9.10 5.24 5.35
N PRO A 130 8.95 4.99 4.04
CA PRO A 130 8.42 5.99 3.12
C PRO A 130 6.99 6.34 3.53
N VAL A 131 6.81 7.50 4.15
CA VAL A 131 5.50 8.08 4.33
C VAL A 131 5.03 8.49 2.93
N ARG A 132 3.89 7.96 2.51
CA ARG A 132 3.26 8.30 1.24
C ARG A 132 2.77 9.75 1.34
N SER A 133 3.65 10.72 1.09
CA SER A 133 3.22 12.09 0.85
C SER A 133 2.36 12.08 -0.42
N ALA A 134 1.06 12.29 -0.24
CA ALA A 134 0.13 12.49 -1.33
C ALA A 134 0.46 13.81 -2.03
N VAL A 135 1.34 13.78 -3.03
CA VAL A 135 1.57 14.91 -3.92
C VAL A 135 1.34 14.45 -5.35
N ARG A 136 0.23 14.96 -5.90
CA ARG A 136 -0.10 14.97 -7.32
C ARG A 136 1.06 15.53 -8.13
N GLY A 137 1.35 14.88 -9.26
CA GLY A 137 1.90 15.55 -10.44
C GLY A 137 3.31 15.18 -10.86
N ALA A 138 3.37 14.70 -12.11
CA ALA A 138 4.52 14.64 -13.01
C ALA A 138 5.61 13.57 -12.74
N SER A 139 5.51 12.49 -13.51
CA SER A 139 6.64 11.61 -13.86
C SER A 139 7.81 12.40 -14.45
N PRO A 140 9.03 11.85 -14.31
CA PRO A 140 9.87 11.66 -15.47
C PRO A 140 10.16 10.17 -15.70
N ARG A 141 9.98 9.79 -16.97
CA ARG A 141 10.43 8.54 -17.58
C ARG A 141 11.95 8.37 -17.44
N ASN A 142 12.34 7.09 -17.43
CA ASN A 142 13.66 6.50 -17.67
C ASN A 142 14.48 6.11 -16.44
N SER A 143 14.36 4.84 -16.06
CA SER A 143 15.43 3.86 -16.31
C SER A 143 14.92 2.49 -15.89
N ALA A 144 14.87 1.56 -16.85
CA ALA A 144 14.62 0.14 -16.63
C ALA A 144 15.84 -0.46 -15.88
N ALA A 145 15.79 -0.36 -14.56
CA ALA A 145 16.37 -1.36 -13.67
C ALA A 145 15.16 -1.99 -12.98
N GLU A 146 15.11 -3.33 -12.96
CA GLU A 146 14.06 -4.09 -12.27
C GLU A 146 13.85 -3.49 -10.87
N ARG A 147 12.75 -2.73 -10.75
CA ARG A 147 12.29 -2.27 -9.44
C ARG A 147 11.90 -3.52 -8.68
N PRO A 148 12.42 -3.75 -7.46
CA PRO A 148 11.74 -4.65 -6.55
C PRO A 148 10.28 -4.18 -6.51
N LEU A 149 9.33 -5.07 -6.77
CA LEU A 149 7.92 -4.76 -6.54
C LEU A 149 7.83 -4.22 -5.11
N ASP A 150 7.47 -2.94 -5.00
CA ASP A 150 7.23 -2.33 -3.70
C ASP A 150 5.95 -2.98 -3.18
N TRP A 151 6.11 -4.03 -2.38
CA TRP A 151 5.04 -4.87 -1.84
C TRP A 151 4.30 -4.08 -0.77
N ALA A 152 3.54 -3.06 -1.16
CA ALA A 152 2.72 -2.35 -0.19
C ALA A 152 1.53 -3.23 0.22
N PHE A 153 1.28 -3.29 1.54
CA PHE A 153 0.11 -3.96 2.11
C PHE A 153 -0.63 -2.97 2.99
N THR A 154 -1.96 -3.00 2.94
CA THR A 154 -2.84 -2.24 3.84
C THR A 154 -3.76 -3.19 4.58
N ARG A 155 -4.28 -2.76 5.74
CA ARG A 155 -5.33 -3.49 6.45
C ARG A 155 -6.68 -2.85 6.14
N PRO A 156 -7.71 -3.64 5.80
CA PRO A 156 -9.04 -3.10 5.56
C PRO A 156 -9.57 -2.47 6.85
N SER A 157 -10.04 -1.23 6.75
CA SER A 157 -10.54 -0.44 7.87
C SER A 157 -12.00 -0.04 7.64
N GLY A 158 -12.85 -0.20 8.65
CA GLY A 158 -14.29 0.03 8.49
C GLY A 158 -15.07 -1.16 7.90
N ARG A 159 -16.40 -1.04 7.83
CA ARG A 159 -17.30 -2.16 7.47
C ARG A 159 -17.21 -2.52 5.97
N LEU A 160 -17.23 -1.51 5.11
CA LEU A 160 -17.25 -1.70 3.66
C LEU A 160 -15.92 -2.24 3.11
N GLN A 161 -14.79 -1.74 3.60
CA GLN A 161 -13.46 -2.26 3.21
C GLN A 161 -13.28 -3.72 3.66
N ARG A 162 -13.75 -4.07 4.87
CA ARG A 162 -13.71 -5.47 5.36
C ARG A 162 -14.62 -6.39 4.55
N ALA A 163 -15.77 -5.90 4.11
CA ALA A 163 -16.65 -6.65 3.22
C ALA A 163 -15.98 -6.88 1.85
N ALA A 164 -15.39 -5.83 1.26
CA ALA A 164 -14.60 -5.95 0.04
C ALA A 164 -13.42 -6.93 0.19
N ALA A 165 -12.71 -6.87 1.32
CA ALA A 165 -11.63 -7.80 1.63
C ALA A 165 -12.09 -9.26 1.64
N ARG A 166 -13.27 -9.55 2.20
CA ARG A 166 -13.88 -10.88 2.19
C ARG A 166 -14.31 -11.34 0.80
N VAL A 167 -14.74 -10.42 -0.07
CA VAL A 167 -14.99 -10.75 -1.50
C VAL A 167 -13.69 -11.17 -2.18
N LEU A 168 -12.59 -10.43 -1.97
CA LEU A 168 -11.28 -10.79 -2.50
C LEU A 168 -10.80 -12.13 -1.94
N GLU A 169 -10.95 -12.36 -0.64
CA GLU A 169 -10.63 -13.63 0.03
C GLU A 169 -11.39 -14.81 -0.60
N ASN A 170 -12.71 -14.68 -0.76
CA ASN A 170 -13.54 -15.71 -1.38
C ASN A 170 -13.06 -16.05 -2.80
N TYR A 171 -12.78 -15.02 -3.59
CA TYR A 171 -12.30 -15.18 -4.96
C TYR A 171 -10.92 -15.85 -5.01
N LEU A 172 -9.94 -15.31 -4.28
CA LEU A 172 -8.56 -15.79 -4.28
C LEU A 172 -8.43 -17.19 -3.67
N THR A 173 -9.19 -17.48 -2.62
CA THR A 173 -9.23 -18.82 -2.00
C THR A 173 -9.95 -19.81 -2.91
N GLY A 174 -10.99 -19.37 -3.64
CA GLY A 174 -11.61 -20.14 -4.72
C GLY A 174 -10.59 -20.57 -5.77
N LEU A 175 -9.83 -19.61 -6.30
CA LEU A 175 -8.78 -19.87 -7.29
C LEU A 175 -7.64 -20.74 -6.75
N LEU A 176 -7.24 -20.55 -5.49
CA LEU A 176 -6.22 -21.39 -4.88
C LEU A 176 -6.68 -22.86 -4.83
N ARG A 177 -7.94 -23.10 -4.46
CA ARG A 177 -8.51 -24.46 -4.43
C ARG A 177 -8.59 -25.09 -5.82
N SER A 178 -8.96 -24.33 -6.85
CA SER A 178 -9.09 -24.85 -8.22
C SER A 178 -7.74 -25.02 -8.92
N SER A 179 -6.75 -24.16 -8.66
CA SER A 179 -5.44 -24.21 -9.30
C SER A 179 -4.57 -25.39 -8.87
N LEU A 180 -4.87 -26.04 -7.74
CA LEU A 180 -4.08 -27.13 -7.13
C LEU A 180 -2.60 -26.76 -6.87
N VAL A 181 -2.25 -25.46 -6.90
CA VAL A 181 -0.90 -24.96 -6.63
C VAL A 181 -0.76 -24.73 -5.11
N PRO A 182 0.27 -25.29 -4.45
CA PRO A 182 0.48 -25.02 -3.04
C PRO A 182 0.89 -23.55 -2.82
N VAL A 183 0.46 -22.96 -1.69
CA VAL A 183 0.75 -21.56 -1.34
C VAL A 183 2.25 -21.26 -1.36
N ASP A 184 3.10 -22.24 -1.02
CA ASP A 184 4.55 -22.11 -1.05
C ASP A 184 5.08 -21.85 -2.47
N ASP A 185 4.54 -22.54 -3.47
CA ASP A 185 4.92 -22.34 -4.87
C ASP A 185 4.42 -21.00 -5.40
N VAL A 186 3.25 -20.55 -4.96
CA VAL A 186 2.73 -19.20 -5.26
C VAL A 186 3.66 -18.13 -4.70
N ALA A 187 4.11 -18.28 -3.45
CA ALA A 187 5.02 -17.35 -2.80
C ALA A 187 6.38 -17.27 -3.52
N VAL A 188 6.95 -18.42 -3.89
CA VAL A 188 8.19 -18.50 -4.67
C VAL A 188 8.04 -17.83 -6.03
N ARG A 189 6.95 -18.12 -6.77
CA ARG A 189 6.69 -17.54 -8.09
C ARG A 189 6.42 -16.04 -8.03
N ALA A 190 5.78 -15.55 -6.98
CA ALA A 190 5.51 -14.14 -6.75
C ALA A 190 6.72 -13.37 -6.20
N GLY A 191 7.75 -14.05 -5.70
CA GLY A 191 8.88 -13.43 -5.01
C GLY A 191 8.48 -12.76 -3.69
N LEU A 192 7.43 -13.28 -3.02
CA LEU A 192 6.86 -12.72 -1.79
C LEU A 192 7.10 -13.63 -0.58
N PRO A 193 7.18 -13.07 0.64
CA PRO A 193 7.15 -13.88 1.84
C PRO A 193 5.85 -14.71 1.93
N ARG A 194 5.97 -15.99 2.28
CA ARG A 194 4.84 -16.91 2.45
C ARG A 194 3.73 -16.34 3.34
N ASP A 195 4.11 -15.73 4.46
CA ASP A 195 3.15 -15.16 5.40
C ASP A 195 2.38 -13.98 4.79
N ALA A 196 3.02 -13.16 3.95
CA ALA A 196 2.37 -12.08 3.24
C ALA A 196 1.36 -12.60 2.20
N VAL A 197 1.72 -13.65 1.46
CA VAL A 197 0.80 -14.33 0.55
C VAL A 197 -0.38 -14.93 1.31
N THR A 198 -0.12 -15.62 2.42
CA THR A 198 -1.17 -16.25 3.23
C THR A 198 -2.16 -15.21 3.76
N LEU A 199 -1.66 -14.10 4.33
CA LEU A 199 -2.49 -13.02 4.83
C LEU A 199 -3.26 -12.29 3.72
N SER A 200 -2.70 -12.18 2.52
CA SER A 200 -3.41 -11.59 1.39
C SER A 200 -4.48 -12.49 0.78
N LEU A 201 -4.23 -13.79 0.69
CA LEU A 201 -5.24 -14.75 0.27
C LEU A 201 -6.39 -14.85 1.28
N GLY A 202 -6.08 -14.71 2.58
CA GLY A 202 -7.07 -14.68 3.67
C GLY A 202 -7.74 -13.34 3.91
N GLY A 203 -7.55 -12.33 3.05
CA GLY A 203 -8.21 -11.02 3.20
C GLY A 203 -7.74 -10.15 4.39
N GLU A 204 -6.78 -10.62 5.20
CA GLU A 204 -6.23 -9.90 6.34
C GLU A 204 -5.33 -8.72 5.93
N LEU A 205 -4.65 -8.86 4.78
CA LEU A 205 -3.84 -7.82 4.16
C LEU A 205 -4.24 -7.59 2.71
N ILE A 206 -4.60 -6.37 2.37
CA ILE A 206 -4.82 -5.98 0.98
C ILE A 206 -3.49 -5.61 0.37
N ALA A 207 -2.98 -6.47 -0.52
CA ALA A 207 -1.78 -6.18 -1.26
C ALA A 207 -2.00 -5.04 -2.26
N SER A 208 -0.94 -4.35 -2.66
CA SER A 208 -1.00 -3.36 -3.74
C SER A 208 -1.55 -3.96 -5.03
N TRP A 209 -2.16 -3.14 -5.90
CA TRP A 209 -2.75 -3.62 -7.14
C TRP A 209 -1.81 -4.48 -8.00
N PRO A 210 -0.54 -4.12 -8.23
CA PRO A 210 0.37 -4.97 -8.99
C PRO A 210 0.58 -6.36 -8.37
N VAL A 211 0.57 -6.45 -7.03
CA VAL A 211 0.70 -7.73 -6.32
C VAL A 211 -0.60 -8.52 -6.40
N THR A 212 -1.75 -7.91 -6.17
CA THR A 212 -3.07 -8.56 -6.31
C THR A 212 -3.27 -9.08 -7.73
N PHE A 213 -2.97 -8.27 -8.75
CA PHE A 213 -3.01 -8.64 -10.16
C PHE A 213 -2.14 -9.88 -10.43
N MET A 214 -0.90 -9.85 -9.94
CA MET A 214 0.04 -10.97 -10.10
C MET A 214 -0.46 -12.24 -9.43
N LEU A 215 -0.90 -12.17 -8.17
CA LEU A 215 -1.39 -13.33 -7.43
C LEU A 215 -2.59 -13.96 -8.15
N THR A 216 -3.55 -13.14 -8.58
CA THR A 216 -4.71 -13.62 -9.36
C THR A 216 -4.27 -14.29 -10.66
N ALA A 217 -3.36 -13.68 -11.42
CA ALA A 217 -2.85 -14.25 -12.67
C ALA A 217 -2.07 -15.56 -12.45
N LEU A 218 -1.28 -15.67 -11.37
CA LEU A 218 -0.54 -16.88 -11.03
C LEU A 218 -1.46 -18.06 -10.69
N LEU A 219 -2.63 -17.75 -10.11
CA LEU A 219 -3.69 -18.70 -9.77
C LEU A 219 -4.64 -18.99 -10.95
N GLY A 220 -4.43 -18.37 -12.12
CA GLY A 220 -5.24 -18.59 -13.33
C GLY A 220 -6.57 -17.84 -13.35
N GLY A 221 -6.75 -16.82 -12.52
CA GLY A 221 -7.95 -15.99 -12.48
C GLY A 221 -7.94 -14.80 -13.43
N GLN A 222 -9.02 -14.02 -13.35
CA GLN A 222 -9.22 -12.77 -14.12
C GLN A 222 -8.95 -11.57 -13.20
N PRO A 223 -7.77 -10.94 -13.24
CA PRO A 223 -7.46 -9.84 -12.33
C PRO A 223 -8.35 -8.60 -12.56
N GLU A 224 -8.82 -8.36 -13.78
CA GLU A 224 -9.59 -7.18 -14.16
C GLU A 224 -10.92 -7.07 -13.38
N VAL A 225 -11.56 -8.20 -13.10
CA VAL A 225 -12.85 -8.25 -12.38
C VAL A 225 -12.70 -7.77 -10.93
N LEU A 226 -11.49 -7.86 -10.36
CA LEU A 226 -11.23 -7.49 -8.97
C LEU A 226 -10.97 -6.00 -8.76
N ARG A 227 -10.85 -5.20 -9.84
CA ARG A 227 -10.38 -3.82 -9.72
C ARG A 227 -11.24 -3.00 -8.76
N THR A 228 -12.55 -2.99 -8.95
CA THR A 228 -13.49 -2.23 -8.10
C THR A 228 -13.43 -2.70 -6.65
N VAL A 229 -13.43 -4.03 -6.44
CA VAL A 229 -13.40 -4.62 -5.10
C VAL A 229 -12.08 -4.31 -4.39
N TRP A 230 -10.96 -4.35 -5.11
CA TRP A 230 -9.64 -4.00 -4.59
C TRP A 230 -9.55 -2.52 -4.20
N GLU A 231 -10.06 -1.61 -5.04
CA GLU A 231 -10.08 -0.18 -4.70
C GLU A 231 -10.89 0.09 -3.42
N THR A 232 -12.03 -0.59 -3.25
CA THR A 232 -12.81 -0.50 -2.02
C THR A 232 -12.08 -1.13 -0.83
N ALA A 233 -11.48 -2.31 -0.98
CA ALA A 233 -10.79 -3.00 0.11
C ALA A 233 -9.54 -2.25 0.59
N SER A 234 -8.80 -1.65 -0.34
CA SER A 234 -7.57 -0.89 -0.07
C SER A 234 -7.85 0.51 0.51
N GLY A 235 -9.08 1.00 0.40
CA GLY A 235 -9.45 2.37 0.76
C GLY A 235 -9.08 3.41 -0.29
N GLU A 236 -8.68 3.01 -1.51
CA GLU A 236 -8.47 3.94 -2.63
C GLU A 236 -9.80 4.48 -3.19
N ARG A 237 -10.92 3.80 -2.88
CA ARG A 237 -12.27 4.23 -3.24
C ARG A 237 -13.11 4.46 -2.00
N GLU A 238 -13.50 5.72 -1.76
CA GLU A 238 -14.44 6.10 -0.72
C GLU A 238 -15.86 6.13 -1.30
N LEU A 239 -16.69 5.13 -0.95
CA LEU A 239 -18.00 4.99 -1.58
C LEU A 239 -19.06 6.02 -1.14
N ASN A 240 -18.73 6.85 -0.14
CA ASN A 240 -19.66 7.76 0.54
C ASN A 240 -19.91 9.07 -0.25
N GLU A 241 -19.10 9.34 -1.28
CA GLU A 241 -19.18 10.57 -2.10
C GLU A 241 -19.82 10.34 -3.48
N HIS A 242 -20.33 9.14 -3.72
CA HIS A 242 -20.70 8.71 -5.06
C HIS A 242 -22.15 8.97 -5.45
N THR A 243 -22.33 9.10 -6.77
CA THR A 243 -23.65 9.14 -7.40
C THR A 243 -24.33 7.76 -7.32
N ALA A 244 -25.67 7.72 -7.33
CA ALA A 244 -26.43 6.46 -7.34
C ALA A 244 -25.99 5.50 -8.47
N VAL A 245 -25.53 6.04 -9.60
CA VAL A 245 -25.00 5.27 -10.74
C VAL A 245 -23.73 4.50 -10.37
N GLU A 246 -22.79 5.14 -9.67
CA GLU A 246 -21.54 4.51 -9.23
C GLU A 246 -21.78 3.47 -8.13
N ALA A 247 -22.73 3.72 -7.23
CA ALA A 247 -23.11 2.74 -6.21
C ALA A 247 -23.78 1.50 -6.84
N THR A 248 -24.65 1.70 -7.85
CA THR A 248 -25.27 0.61 -8.63
C THR A 248 -24.19 -0.25 -9.29
N ARG A 249 -23.24 0.39 -9.99
CA ARG A 249 -22.13 -0.32 -10.63
C ARG A 249 -21.28 -1.08 -9.62
N CYS A 250 -21.03 -0.52 -8.44
CA CYS A 250 -20.24 -1.19 -7.41
C CYS A 250 -20.92 -2.47 -6.89
N VAL A 251 -22.24 -2.46 -6.68
CA VAL A 251 -22.97 -3.69 -6.31
C VAL A 251 -22.90 -4.72 -7.43
N GLY A 252 -23.10 -4.31 -8.68
CA GLY A 252 -22.97 -5.20 -9.84
C GLY A 252 -21.57 -5.82 -9.98
N ASP A 253 -20.52 -5.02 -9.81
CA ASP A 253 -19.12 -5.48 -9.83
C ASP A 253 -18.86 -6.52 -8.72
N ILE A 254 -19.40 -6.31 -7.51
CA ILE A 254 -19.27 -7.26 -6.39
C ILE A 254 -19.97 -8.59 -6.73
N LEU A 255 -21.21 -8.53 -7.22
CA LEU A 255 -21.95 -9.74 -7.62
C LEU A 255 -21.25 -10.48 -8.76
N ARG A 256 -20.66 -9.76 -9.70
CA ARG A 256 -19.86 -10.33 -10.79
C ARG A 256 -18.61 -11.04 -10.27
N VAL A 257 -17.89 -10.46 -9.32
CA VAL A 257 -16.73 -11.14 -8.70
C VAL A 257 -17.15 -12.42 -7.99
N LEU A 258 -18.28 -12.39 -7.27
CA LEU A 258 -18.82 -13.59 -6.61
C LEU A 258 -19.27 -14.64 -7.62
N HIS A 259 -19.83 -14.23 -8.75
CA HIS A 259 -20.18 -15.13 -9.86
C HIS A 259 -18.97 -15.81 -10.47
N VAL A 260 -17.89 -15.09 -10.72
CA VAL A 260 -16.64 -15.71 -11.18
C VAL A 260 -16.03 -16.59 -10.09
N ALA A 261 -16.11 -16.20 -8.81
CA ALA A 261 -15.66 -17.03 -7.69
C ALA A 261 -16.44 -18.35 -7.55
N ALA A 262 -17.71 -18.35 -7.99
CA ALA A 262 -18.61 -19.49 -7.98
C ALA A 262 -18.50 -20.39 -9.24
N ASP A 263 -17.47 -20.18 -10.08
CA ASP A 263 -17.26 -20.90 -11.34
C ASP A 263 -18.30 -20.56 -12.43
N GLU A 264 -18.78 -19.31 -12.45
CA GLU A 264 -19.65 -18.74 -13.48
C GLU A 264 -20.91 -19.60 -13.80
N PRO A 265 -21.72 -19.96 -12.77
CA PRO A 265 -22.92 -20.79 -12.98
C PRO A 265 -23.92 -20.07 -13.89
N ASP A 266 -24.49 -20.77 -14.87
CA ASP A 266 -25.42 -20.15 -15.82
C ASP A 266 -26.66 -19.53 -15.15
N THR A 267 -27.33 -18.61 -15.85
CA THR A 267 -28.47 -17.85 -15.32
C THR A 267 -29.68 -18.73 -14.98
N GLU A 268 -29.86 -19.89 -15.63
CA GLU A 268 -30.95 -20.83 -15.33
C GLU A 268 -30.66 -21.58 -14.02
N THR A 269 -29.42 -22.01 -13.83
CA THR A 269 -28.94 -22.60 -12.58
C THR A 269 -29.11 -21.61 -11.42
N LEU A 270 -28.72 -20.36 -11.61
CA LEU A 270 -28.91 -19.31 -10.60
C LEU A 270 -30.39 -18.99 -10.36
N ALA A 271 -31.23 -18.99 -11.39
CA ALA A 271 -32.67 -18.79 -11.27
C ALA A 271 -33.32 -19.89 -10.42
N ALA A 272 -32.95 -21.15 -10.65
CA ALA A 272 -33.44 -22.28 -9.87
C ALA A 272 -33.02 -22.19 -8.39
N LEU A 273 -31.78 -21.78 -8.11
CA LEU A 273 -31.25 -21.67 -6.74
C LEU A 273 -31.78 -20.46 -5.98
N SER A 274 -31.87 -19.29 -6.63
CA SER A 274 -32.27 -18.02 -6.00
C SER A 274 -33.77 -17.75 -6.06
N GLN A 275 -34.52 -18.52 -6.86
CA GLN A 275 -35.93 -18.29 -7.17
C GLN A 275 -36.18 -16.89 -7.76
N LEU A 276 -35.23 -16.40 -8.57
CA LEU A 276 -35.32 -15.12 -9.29
C LEU A 276 -35.50 -15.38 -10.78
N ALA A 277 -36.08 -14.41 -11.49
CA ALA A 277 -36.16 -14.46 -12.94
C ALA A 277 -34.74 -14.33 -13.56
N PRO A 278 -34.43 -15.08 -14.64
CA PRO A 278 -33.12 -14.98 -15.31
C PRO A 278 -32.74 -13.55 -15.71
N ASP A 279 -33.70 -12.75 -16.19
CA ASP A 279 -33.49 -11.35 -16.57
C ASP A 279 -33.06 -10.49 -15.36
N THR A 280 -33.67 -10.70 -14.19
CA THR A 280 -33.30 -10.01 -12.95
C THR A 280 -31.87 -10.33 -12.54
N ILE A 281 -31.43 -11.57 -12.74
CA ILE A 281 -30.08 -12.01 -12.41
C ILE A 281 -29.07 -11.37 -13.37
N ALA A 282 -29.36 -11.41 -14.67
CA ALA A 282 -28.52 -10.78 -15.68
C ALA A 282 -28.36 -9.27 -15.41
N ASP A 283 -29.46 -8.58 -15.15
CA ASP A 283 -29.46 -7.15 -14.82
C ASP A 283 -28.66 -6.84 -13.55
N ALA A 284 -28.75 -7.71 -12.53
CA ALA A 284 -28.00 -7.56 -11.29
C ALA A 284 -26.49 -7.74 -11.50
N LEU A 285 -26.07 -8.73 -12.29
CA LEU A 285 -24.68 -9.01 -12.62
C LEU A 285 -24.07 -7.95 -13.56
N ASP A 286 -24.90 -7.32 -14.40
CA ASP A 286 -24.51 -6.19 -15.24
C ASP A 286 -24.53 -4.85 -14.52
N GLY A 287 -25.10 -4.79 -13.31
CA GLY A 287 -25.23 -3.56 -12.55
C GLY A 287 -26.16 -2.55 -13.23
N THR A 288 -27.11 -3.01 -14.05
CA THR A 288 -28.15 -2.17 -14.69
C THR A 288 -29.30 -1.91 -13.74
N ARG A 289 -29.61 -2.88 -12.88
CA ARG A 289 -30.65 -2.80 -11.85
C ARG A 289 -30.22 -3.60 -10.62
N ILE A 290 -30.36 -2.98 -9.45
CA ILE A 290 -30.12 -3.68 -8.18
C ILE A 290 -31.46 -4.23 -7.67
N PRO A 291 -31.55 -5.54 -7.38
CA PRO A 291 -32.71 -6.15 -6.75
C PRO A 291 -32.97 -5.60 -5.33
N ASP A 292 -34.13 -5.89 -4.75
CA ASP A 292 -34.32 -5.59 -3.34
C ASP A 292 -33.36 -6.41 -2.45
N TRP A 293 -33.29 -6.09 -1.15
CA TRP A 293 -32.37 -6.78 -0.26
C TRP A 293 -32.65 -8.30 -0.17
N SER A 294 -33.92 -8.69 -0.16
CA SER A 294 -34.29 -10.11 -0.06
C SER A 294 -33.89 -10.90 -1.30
N GLU A 295 -34.06 -10.30 -2.48
CA GLU A 295 -33.59 -10.86 -3.76
C GLU A 295 -32.06 -10.93 -3.81
N THR A 296 -31.38 -9.86 -3.40
CA THR A 296 -29.91 -9.78 -3.34
C THR A 296 -29.32 -10.83 -2.39
N GLU A 297 -29.94 -11.05 -1.24
CA GLU A 297 -29.57 -12.09 -0.27
C GLU A 297 -29.68 -13.49 -0.89
N ARG A 298 -30.80 -13.81 -1.55
CA ARG A 298 -30.97 -15.10 -2.23
C ARG A 298 -29.95 -15.30 -3.34
N LEU A 299 -29.65 -14.26 -4.11
CA LEU A 299 -28.63 -14.32 -5.15
C LEU A 299 -27.23 -14.54 -4.55
N ALA A 300 -26.86 -13.84 -3.47
CA ALA A 300 -25.59 -14.05 -2.78
C ALA A 300 -25.44 -15.50 -2.28
N VAL A 301 -26.50 -16.07 -1.69
CA VAL A 301 -26.50 -17.48 -1.26
C VAL A 301 -26.36 -18.44 -2.44
N ALA A 302 -27.05 -18.19 -3.57
CA ALA A 302 -26.91 -19.00 -4.78
C ALA A 302 -25.48 -18.97 -5.35
N LEU A 303 -24.76 -17.87 -5.16
CA LEU A 303 -23.34 -17.71 -5.50
C LEU A 303 -22.39 -18.27 -4.42
N SER A 304 -22.90 -19.04 -3.46
CA SER A 304 -22.13 -19.60 -2.33
C SER A 304 -21.39 -18.55 -1.50
N ALA A 305 -21.90 -17.31 -1.46
CA ALA A 305 -21.35 -16.21 -0.68
C ALA A 305 -22.19 -15.95 0.58
N GLU A 306 -21.54 -15.49 1.65
CA GLU A 306 -22.27 -15.01 2.82
C GLU A 306 -22.98 -13.69 2.49
N PRO A 307 -24.30 -13.55 2.74
CA PRO A 307 -25.03 -12.30 2.48
C PRO A 307 -24.43 -11.09 3.21
N SER A 308 -23.81 -11.32 4.37
CA SER A 308 -23.14 -10.29 5.17
C SER A 308 -22.01 -9.56 4.44
N ILE A 309 -21.46 -10.16 3.38
CA ILE A 309 -20.40 -9.59 2.54
C ILE A 309 -20.98 -8.61 1.51
N VAL A 310 -22.20 -8.85 1.02
CA VAL A 310 -22.86 -8.02 0.00
C VAL A 310 -23.66 -6.88 0.66
N GLN A 311 -24.22 -7.11 1.85
CA GLN A 311 -25.05 -6.17 2.59
C GLN A 311 -24.48 -4.74 2.68
N PRO A 312 -23.19 -4.52 2.98
CA PRO A 312 -22.66 -3.16 3.11
C PRO A 312 -22.69 -2.37 1.80
N PHE A 313 -22.54 -3.04 0.66
CA PHE A 313 -22.63 -2.41 -0.65
C PHE A 313 -24.06 -2.06 -1.02
N TRP A 314 -24.99 -2.97 -0.73
CA TRP A 314 -26.43 -2.73 -0.95
C TRP A 314 -26.94 -1.56 -0.11
N GLU A 315 -26.53 -1.47 1.16
CA GLU A 315 -26.90 -0.35 2.04
C GLU A 315 -26.35 0.99 1.52
N CYS A 316 -25.09 1.04 1.10
CA CYS A 316 -24.50 2.24 0.49
C CYS A 316 -25.28 2.68 -0.76
N TRP A 317 -25.65 1.74 -1.63
CA TRP A 317 -26.49 2.03 -2.79
C TRP A 317 -27.88 2.55 -2.39
N SER A 318 -28.55 1.87 -1.46
CA SER A 318 -29.90 2.25 -1.01
C SER A 318 -29.95 3.68 -0.46
N THR A 319 -28.91 4.09 0.28
CA THR A 319 -28.78 5.44 0.83
C THR A 319 -28.55 6.47 -0.28
N ALA A 320 -27.64 6.18 -1.22
CA ALA A 320 -27.39 7.06 -2.37
C ALA A 320 -28.61 7.22 -3.28
N GLU A 321 -29.42 6.16 -3.44
CA GLU A 321 -30.66 6.21 -4.22
C GLU A 321 -31.72 7.07 -3.53
N THR A 322 -31.86 6.96 -2.20
CA THR A 322 -32.78 7.81 -1.43
C THR A 322 -32.39 9.29 -1.48
N ASP A 323 -31.09 9.60 -1.38
CA ASP A 323 -30.58 10.97 -1.44
C ASP A 323 -30.78 11.59 -2.85
N THR A 324 -30.71 10.77 -3.89
CA THR A 324 -30.95 11.22 -5.27
C THR A 324 -32.43 11.51 -5.53
N LYS A 325 -33.34 10.78 -4.87
CA LYS A 325 -34.80 10.96 -5.00
C LYS A 325 -35.36 12.07 -4.09
N ALA A 326 -34.62 12.51 -3.07
CA ALA A 326 -35.03 13.61 -2.21
C ALA A 326 -35.11 14.93 -3.02
N PRO A 327 -36.24 15.66 -2.98
CA PRO A 327 -36.34 16.93 -3.69
C PRO A 327 -35.31 17.90 -3.10
N ARG A 328 -34.38 18.37 -3.93
CA ARG A 328 -33.50 19.49 -3.59
C ARG A 328 -34.39 20.72 -3.38
N HIS A 329 -34.79 20.96 -2.13
CA HIS A 329 -35.39 22.23 -1.73
C HIS A 329 -34.33 23.32 -1.91
N VAL A 330 -34.40 23.98 -3.06
CA VAL A 330 -33.67 25.23 -3.32
C VAL A 330 -34.31 26.29 -2.43
N ALA A 331 -33.52 26.80 -1.49
CA ALA A 331 -33.82 28.01 -0.72
C ALA A 331 -33.61 29.26 -1.59
#